data_AF-D4VIQ1-F1
#
_entry.id   AF-D4VIQ1-F1
#
_cell.length_a   1.000
_cell.length_b   1.000
_cell.length_c   1.000
_cell.angle_alpha   90.00
_cell.angle_beta   90.00
_cell.angle_gamma   90.00
#
_symmetry.space_group_name_H-M   'P 1'
#
loop_
_entity.id
_entity.type
_entity.pdbx_description
1 polymer ?
#
loop_
_entity_poly.entity_id
_entity_poly.type
_entity_poly.pdbx_seq_one_letter_code
_entity_poly.pdbx_strand_id
1 'polypeptide(L)'
;MSNILDSAIQSVQQSKAAWCRFITGNDTGATGSHQAGFYIPKCASSLLFDEPGKKGENKEKTVQIKWQDDFTTESCMKYYGQGTRNEYRITRFGRGFPFFQDDNVGDLLIIAKYTEEDYLGYVLSADEDIDGFFAYFNLAPDETNQLIDVAGVIKPDEKIVQLFRDFVSRFDKFPDTRQMALGARECYNKAYKIGENVFKTNPDDVLLNWVDTEFRLFKCMEEKFYADMITHSFDSIDTFIQTANEVLNRRKSRAGKSLEHHLSDIFVHNALVFEEQAVTEDNKKPDFLFPNGKCYRNIQFPAGDLIVLGAKTTCKDRWRQVLTEADRVDVKFLFTLQQGISKNQLKEMHDSRLTLVVPQKYISSFPRDYQDEIKDLLGFILMVKEKQEHLPKHYFL
;
A
#
# COMPACT_ATOMS: atom_id res chain seq x y z
N MET A 1 3.37 9.95 -15.72
CA MET A 1 2.51 8.82 -16.12
C MET A 1 3.14 8.16 -17.33
N SER A 2 3.58 6.91 -17.16
CA SER A 2 4.13 6.12 -18.27
C SER A 2 3.03 5.65 -19.22
N ASN A 3 3.37 5.38 -20.48
CA ASN A 3 2.45 4.81 -21.47
C ASN A 3 1.85 3.47 -20.98
N ILE A 4 2.60 2.71 -20.19
CA ILE A 4 2.17 1.42 -19.64
C ILE A 4 1.09 1.58 -18.57
N LEU A 5 1.17 2.60 -17.71
CA LEU A 5 0.12 2.89 -16.73
C LEU A 5 -1.22 3.16 -17.43
N ASP A 6 -1.21 4.02 -18.43
CA ASP A 6 -2.42 4.40 -19.17
C ASP A 6 -3.03 3.18 -19.88
N SER A 7 -2.20 2.36 -20.53
CA SER A 7 -2.61 1.08 -21.10
C SER A 7 -3.23 0.12 -20.07
N ALA A 8 -2.61 0.00 -18.89
CA ALA A 8 -3.10 -0.87 -17.83
C ALA A 8 -4.47 -0.39 -17.30
N ILE A 9 -4.63 0.92 -17.10
CA ILE A 9 -5.90 1.53 -16.69
C ILE A 9 -6.98 1.25 -17.74
N GLN A 10 -6.73 1.57 -19.00
CA GLN A 10 -7.69 1.35 -20.08
C GLN A 10 -8.10 -0.12 -20.18
N SER A 11 -7.13 -1.03 -20.02
CA SER A 11 -7.36 -2.47 -20.08
C SER A 11 -8.28 -2.97 -18.99
N VAL A 12 -8.09 -2.50 -17.76
CA VAL A 12 -8.94 -2.88 -16.63
C VAL A 12 -10.37 -2.37 -16.83
N GLN A 13 -10.56 -1.13 -17.31
CA GLN A 13 -11.90 -0.57 -17.55
C GLN A 13 -12.71 -1.30 -18.61
N GLN A 14 -12.05 -1.83 -19.63
CA GLN A 14 -12.69 -2.54 -20.74
C GLN A 14 -12.83 -4.05 -20.48
N SER A 15 -12.24 -4.55 -19.39
CA SER A 15 -12.27 -5.96 -19.03
C SER A 15 -13.58 -6.37 -18.35
N LYS A 16 -13.91 -7.66 -18.44
CA LYS A 16 -15.02 -8.27 -17.68
C LYS A 16 -14.69 -8.40 -16.19
N ALA A 17 -13.41 -8.60 -15.87
CA ALA A 17 -12.89 -8.69 -14.53
C ALA A 17 -11.40 -8.39 -14.54
N ALA A 18 -10.89 -7.74 -13.50
CA ALA A 18 -9.47 -7.51 -13.33
C ALA A 18 -9.03 -7.79 -11.90
N TRP A 19 -7.73 -8.02 -11.74
CA TRP A 19 -7.10 -8.34 -10.47
C TRP A 19 -5.71 -7.73 -10.44
N CYS A 20 -5.28 -7.26 -9.27
CA CYS A 20 -3.91 -6.81 -9.07
C CYS A 20 -3.30 -7.32 -7.75
N ARG A 21 -1.97 -7.41 -7.73
CA ARG A 21 -1.18 -7.86 -6.59
C ARG A 21 0.29 -7.49 -6.74
N PHE A 22 0.97 -7.23 -5.63
CA PHE A 22 2.44 -7.22 -5.61
C PHE A 22 3.08 -8.60 -5.85
N ILE A 23 4.01 -8.68 -6.81
CA ILE A 23 4.78 -9.89 -7.11
C ILE A 23 5.61 -10.28 -5.89
N THR A 24 5.51 -11.53 -5.46
CA THR A 24 6.28 -12.06 -4.32
C THR A 24 7.43 -12.95 -4.78
N GLY A 25 8.44 -13.15 -3.93
CA GLY A 25 9.55 -14.06 -4.25
C GLY A 25 9.14 -15.53 -4.49
N ASN A 26 7.96 -15.94 -4.01
CA ASN A 26 7.40 -17.26 -4.33
C ASN A 26 6.85 -17.34 -5.76
N ASP A 27 6.40 -16.23 -6.32
CA ASP A 27 5.83 -16.20 -7.66
C ASP A 27 6.92 -16.33 -8.74
N THR A 28 8.07 -15.67 -8.52
CA THR A 28 9.23 -15.67 -9.44
C THR A 28 10.06 -16.96 -9.36
N GLY A 29 9.84 -17.80 -8.34
CA GLY A 29 10.64 -19.01 -8.10
C GLY A 29 11.96 -18.75 -7.37
N ALA A 30 12.22 -17.52 -6.93
CA ALA A 30 13.41 -17.10 -6.18
C ALA A 30 13.65 -17.90 -4.89
N THR A 31 12.60 -18.53 -4.35
CA THR A 31 12.67 -19.37 -3.15
C THR A 31 13.08 -20.82 -3.41
N GLY A 32 13.50 -21.16 -4.63
CA GLY A 32 13.95 -22.50 -5.01
C GLY A 32 12.81 -23.51 -5.22
N SER A 33 11.57 -23.03 -5.39
CA SER A 33 10.41 -23.88 -5.65
C SER A 33 10.37 -24.35 -7.12
N HIS A 34 9.98 -25.62 -7.34
CA HIS A 34 10.04 -26.27 -8.66
C HIS A 34 9.06 -25.71 -9.72
N GLN A 35 8.13 -24.83 -9.37
CA GLN A 35 7.20 -24.22 -10.32
C GLN A 35 6.92 -22.75 -9.96
N ALA A 36 7.55 -21.83 -10.71
CA ALA A 36 7.20 -20.42 -10.73
C ALA A 36 5.77 -20.24 -11.27
N GLY A 37 5.04 -19.27 -10.74
CA GLY A 37 3.64 -19.03 -11.08
C GLY A 37 2.92 -18.13 -10.09
N PHE A 38 2.16 -17.18 -10.61
CA PHE A 38 1.42 -16.21 -9.81
C PHE A 38 0.28 -16.88 -9.05
N TYR A 39 0.31 -16.79 -7.72
CA TYR A 39 -0.81 -17.24 -6.90
C TYR A 39 -2.02 -16.32 -7.04
N ILE A 40 -3.20 -16.92 -7.19
CA ILE A 40 -4.49 -16.23 -7.20
C ILE A 40 -5.30 -16.65 -5.97
N PRO A 41 -5.75 -15.69 -5.14
CA PRO A 41 -6.55 -15.98 -3.97
C PRO A 41 -7.94 -16.47 -4.35
N LYS A 42 -8.55 -17.29 -3.50
CA LYS A 42 -9.87 -17.90 -3.77
C LYS A 42 -10.98 -16.88 -4.02
N CYS A 43 -10.92 -15.72 -3.36
CA CYS A 43 -11.87 -14.62 -3.56
C CYS A 43 -11.80 -14.03 -4.99
N ALA A 44 -10.69 -14.21 -5.71
CA ALA A 44 -10.50 -13.79 -7.09
C ALA A 44 -10.58 -14.97 -8.08
N SER A 45 -11.11 -16.13 -7.67
CA SER A 45 -11.18 -17.33 -8.52
C SER A 45 -12.00 -17.14 -9.80
N SER A 46 -12.99 -16.24 -9.79
CA SER A 46 -13.79 -15.89 -10.97
C SER A 46 -13.00 -15.20 -12.08
N LEU A 47 -11.80 -14.68 -11.79
CA LEU A 47 -10.85 -14.25 -12.82
C LEU A 47 -10.43 -15.45 -13.71
N LEU A 48 -10.34 -16.64 -13.12
CA LEU A 48 -9.81 -17.84 -13.76
C LEU A 48 -10.94 -18.76 -14.26
N PHE A 49 -11.99 -18.98 -13.46
CA PHE A 49 -13.04 -19.94 -13.77
C PHE A 49 -14.40 -19.41 -13.36
N ASP A 50 -15.43 -19.66 -14.16
CA ASP A 50 -16.81 -19.24 -13.84
C ASP A 50 -17.34 -19.91 -12.56
N GLU A 51 -16.96 -21.17 -12.36
CA GLU A 51 -17.24 -21.90 -11.12
C GLU A 51 -15.96 -22.14 -10.30
N PRO A 52 -15.97 -21.87 -8.98
CA PRO A 52 -14.88 -22.21 -8.10
C PRO A 52 -14.46 -23.69 -8.20
N GLY A 53 -13.17 -23.95 -8.03
CA GLY A 53 -12.60 -25.27 -7.86
C GLY A 53 -13.12 -26.00 -6.62
N LYS A 54 -13.27 -27.32 -6.74
CA LYS A 54 -13.76 -28.20 -5.66
C LYS A 54 -12.58 -28.99 -5.09
N LYS A 55 -12.39 -28.93 -3.77
CA LYS A 55 -11.32 -29.68 -3.09
C LYS A 55 -11.46 -31.18 -3.40
N GLY A 56 -10.35 -31.81 -3.81
CA GLY A 56 -10.32 -33.18 -4.32
C GLY A 56 -10.09 -33.28 -5.83
N GLU A 57 -10.32 -32.20 -6.58
CA GLU A 57 -10.18 -32.16 -8.04
C GLU A 57 -9.20 -31.06 -8.46
N ASN A 58 -8.54 -31.24 -9.60
CA ASN A 58 -7.81 -30.16 -10.26
C ASN A 58 -8.67 -29.60 -11.39
N LYS A 59 -8.54 -28.30 -11.66
CA LYS A 59 -9.10 -27.65 -12.87
C LYS A 59 -7.98 -26.94 -13.61
N GLU A 60 -7.97 -26.97 -14.93
CA GLU A 60 -7.03 -26.19 -15.72
C GLU A 60 -7.65 -25.74 -17.04
N LYS A 61 -7.21 -24.58 -17.52
CA LYS A 61 -7.49 -24.10 -18.88
C LYS A 61 -6.28 -23.36 -19.44
N THR A 62 -6.12 -23.45 -20.76
CA THR A 62 -5.10 -22.69 -21.49
C THR A 62 -5.68 -21.36 -21.93
N VAL A 63 -4.90 -20.30 -21.84
CA VAL A 63 -5.29 -18.93 -22.19
C VAL A 63 -4.14 -18.20 -22.88
N GLN A 64 -4.45 -17.13 -23.60
CA GLN A 64 -3.48 -16.18 -24.11
C GLN A 64 -3.46 -14.94 -23.21
N ILE A 65 -2.25 -14.53 -22.80
CA ILE A 65 -2.04 -13.29 -22.06
C ILE A 65 -1.10 -12.41 -22.87
N LYS A 66 -1.58 -11.24 -23.32
CA LYS A 66 -0.73 -10.20 -23.94
C LYS A 66 -0.17 -9.30 -22.85
N TRP A 67 1.15 -9.17 -22.79
CA TRP A 67 1.90 -8.49 -21.75
C TRP A 67 2.46 -7.15 -22.21
N GLN A 68 2.29 -6.09 -21.39
CA GLN A 68 2.83 -4.74 -21.64
C GLN A 68 2.55 -4.19 -23.05
N ASP A 69 1.47 -4.64 -23.68
CA ASP A 69 1.15 -4.39 -25.09
C ASP A 69 2.16 -4.88 -26.15
N ASP A 70 3.13 -5.70 -25.76
CA ASP A 70 4.28 -6.08 -26.59
C ASP A 70 4.23 -7.54 -27.06
N PHE A 71 4.18 -8.50 -26.13
CA PHE A 71 4.29 -9.93 -26.45
C PHE A 71 3.18 -10.77 -25.82
N THR A 72 2.94 -11.98 -26.33
CA THR A 72 1.88 -12.88 -25.84
C THR A 72 2.46 -14.19 -25.31
N THR A 73 1.88 -14.70 -24.23
CA THR A 73 2.19 -16.03 -23.67
C THR A 73 0.97 -16.94 -23.73
N GLU A 74 1.16 -18.19 -24.13
CA GLU A 74 0.18 -19.27 -23.91
C GLU A 74 0.32 -19.79 -22.47
N SER A 75 -0.48 -19.23 -21.57
CA SER A 75 -0.45 -19.51 -20.12
C SER A 75 -1.49 -20.55 -19.71
N CYS A 76 -1.28 -21.16 -18.54
CA CYS A 76 -2.20 -22.12 -17.94
C CYS A 76 -2.76 -21.58 -16.63
N MET A 77 -4.08 -21.37 -16.60
CA MET A 77 -4.85 -21.09 -15.39
C MET A 77 -5.16 -22.40 -14.69
N LYS A 78 -4.82 -22.56 -13.41
CA LYS A 78 -4.92 -23.84 -12.71
C LYS A 78 -5.45 -23.69 -11.30
N TYR A 79 -6.34 -24.60 -10.92
CA TYR A 79 -6.73 -24.87 -9.55
C TYR A 79 -6.12 -26.20 -9.10
N TYR A 80 -5.34 -26.16 -8.02
CA TYR A 80 -4.78 -27.33 -7.36
C TYR A 80 -5.66 -27.70 -6.16
N GLY A 81 -6.54 -28.69 -6.32
CA GLY A 81 -7.41 -29.18 -5.24
C GLY A 81 -7.04 -30.55 -4.68
N GLN A 82 -6.11 -31.27 -5.31
CA GLN A 82 -5.66 -32.59 -4.85
C GLN A 82 -4.58 -32.52 -3.75
N GLY A 83 -4.44 -33.61 -2.99
CA GLY A 83 -3.47 -33.72 -1.89
C GLY A 83 -3.70 -32.67 -0.81
N THR A 84 -2.65 -32.00 -0.36
CA THR A 84 -2.73 -30.90 0.63
C THR A 84 -3.09 -29.55 0.00
N ARG A 85 -2.97 -29.38 -1.33
CA ARG A 85 -3.14 -28.09 -2.01
C ARG A 85 -4.60 -27.68 -2.19
N ASN A 86 -4.89 -26.40 -2.04
CA ASN A 86 -6.22 -25.83 -2.26
C ASN A 86 -6.06 -24.37 -2.71
N GLU A 87 -5.42 -24.17 -3.86
CA GLU A 87 -4.96 -22.87 -4.35
C GLU A 87 -5.14 -22.72 -5.87
N TYR A 88 -5.22 -21.48 -6.33
CA TYR A 88 -5.26 -21.14 -7.75
C TYR A 88 -3.94 -20.51 -8.16
N ARG A 89 -3.50 -20.76 -9.40
CA ARG A 89 -2.30 -20.17 -9.98
C ARG A 89 -2.46 -19.89 -11.47
N ILE A 90 -1.70 -18.91 -11.94
CA ILE A 90 -1.40 -18.71 -13.35
C ILE A 90 0.04 -19.20 -13.58
N THR A 91 0.25 -20.07 -14.57
CA THR A 91 1.52 -20.74 -14.83
C THR A 91 1.81 -20.80 -16.33
N ARG A 92 2.93 -21.41 -16.74
CA ARG A 92 3.30 -21.65 -18.15
C ARG A 92 3.51 -20.37 -18.97
N PHE A 93 4.27 -19.41 -18.46
CA PHE A 93 4.59 -18.16 -19.18
C PHE A 93 5.66 -18.30 -20.28
N GLY A 94 6.19 -19.51 -20.50
CA GLY A 94 7.31 -19.75 -21.41
C GLY A 94 8.68 -19.55 -20.77
N ARG A 95 9.75 -19.90 -21.51
CA ARG A 95 11.13 -19.69 -21.06
C ARG A 95 11.50 -18.21 -21.22
N GLY A 96 12.18 -17.66 -20.22
CA GLY A 96 12.66 -16.27 -20.27
C GLY A 96 11.56 -15.22 -20.07
N PHE A 97 10.46 -15.57 -19.39
CA PHE A 97 9.43 -14.60 -19.05
C PHE A 97 10.04 -13.44 -18.23
N PRO A 98 9.94 -12.18 -18.71
CA PRO A 98 10.73 -11.08 -18.18
C PRO A 98 10.33 -10.64 -16.77
N PHE A 99 9.12 -10.97 -16.31
CA PHE A 99 8.61 -10.55 -14.99
C PHE A 99 8.78 -11.60 -13.88
N PHE A 100 9.60 -12.61 -14.14
CA PHE A 100 10.03 -13.63 -13.16
C PHE A 100 11.45 -13.41 -12.65
N GLN A 101 11.97 -12.18 -12.76
CA GLN A 101 13.27 -11.85 -12.18
C GLN A 101 13.11 -11.42 -10.71
N ASP A 102 14.15 -11.62 -9.91
CA ASP A 102 14.17 -11.18 -8.51
C ASP A 102 13.88 -9.69 -8.38
N ASP A 103 14.34 -8.89 -9.33
CA ASP A 103 14.12 -7.44 -9.36
C ASP A 103 12.65 -7.06 -9.58
N ASN A 104 11.78 -7.99 -10.02
CA ASN A 104 10.34 -7.74 -10.13
C ASN A 104 9.58 -7.99 -8.82
N VAL A 105 10.21 -8.55 -7.78
CA VAL A 105 9.57 -8.64 -6.46
C VAL A 105 9.20 -7.24 -5.98
N GLY A 106 7.96 -7.08 -5.52
CA GLY A 106 7.40 -5.79 -5.15
C GLY A 106 6.83 -4.95 -6.30
N ASP A 107 6.89 -5.41 -7.56
CA ASP A 107 6.15 -4.79 -8.68
C ASP A 107 4.66 -5.10 -8.57
N LEU A 108 3.80 -4.19 -9.05
CA LEU A 108 2.37 -4.43 -9.14
C LEU A 108 2.04 -5.20 -10.43
N LEU A 109 1.67 -6.47 -10.28
CA LEU A 109 1.07 -7.29 -11.33
C LEU A 109 -0.42 -6.96 -11.48
N ILE A 110 -0.87 -6.79 -12.72
CA ILE A 110 -2.28 -6.57 -13.10
C ILE A 110 -2.66 -7.58 -14.17
N ILE A 111 -3.79 -8.24 -14.00
CA ILE A 111 -4.37 -9.18 -14.98
C ILE A 111 -5.81 -8.74 -15.27
N ALA A 112 -6.12 -8.55 -16.55
CA ALA A 112 -7.44 -8.15 -17.04
C ALA A 112 -8.03 -9.22 -17.97
N LYS A 113 -9.24 -9.69 -17.66
CA LYS A 113 -9.98 -10.74 -18.39
C LYS A 113 -10.90 -10.10 -19.43
N TYR A 114 -10.69 -10.37 -20.72
CA TYR A 114 -11.58 -9.90 -21.79
C TYR A 114 -12.54 -10.99 -22.24
N THR A 115 -12.01 -12.19 -22.49
CA THR A 115 -12.79 -13.39 -22.80
C THR A 115 -12.43 -14.51 -21.84
N GLU A 116 -12.97 -15.71 -22.03
CA GLU A 116 -12.51 -16.87 -21.25
C GLU A 116 -11.09 -17.31 -21.61
N GLU A 117 -10.58 -16.89 -22.77
CA GLU A 117 -9.29 -17.32 -23.32
C GLU A 117 -8.31 -16.15 -23.49
N ASP A 118 -8.79 -14.90 -23.57
CA ASP A 118 -7.97 -13.72 -23.84
C ASP A 118 -7.87 -12.80 -22.62
N TYR A 119 -6.63 -12.54 -22.23
CA TYR A 119 -6.28 -11.71 -21.09
C TYR A 119 -5.19 -10.70 -21.48
N LEU A 120 -5.15 -9.58 -20.76
CA LEU A 120 -4.04 -8.64 -20.78
C LEU A 120 -3.32 -8.68 -19.43
N GLY A 121 -1.99 -8.54 -19.47
CA GLY A 121 -1.12 -8.55 -18.31
C GLY A 121 -0.21 -7.32 -18.29
N TYR A 122 -0.11 -6.67 -17.13
CA TYR A 122 0.75 -5.50 -16.94
C TYR A 122 1.56 -5.66 -15.66
N VAL A 123 2.78 -5.12 -15.66
CA VAL A 123 3.65 -5.07 -14.48
C VAL A 123 4.14 -3.64 -14.32
N LEU A 124 3.77 -2.99 -13.23
CA LEU A 124 4.19 -1.63 -12.89
C LEU A 124 5.29 -1.69 -11.83
N SER A 125 6.45 -1.11 -12.14
CA SER A 125 7.62 -1.14 -11.25
C SER A 125 7.93 0.21 -10.60
N ALA A 126 7.53 1.32 -11.22
CA ALA A 126 7.76 2.66 -10.70
C ALA A 126 6.71 3.00 -9.62
N ASP A 127 7.15 3.54 -8.47
CA ASP A 127 6.23 3.86 -7.37
C ASP A 127 5.13 4.85 -7.81
N GLU A 128 5.45 5.83 -8.67
CA GLU A 128 4.48 6.80 -9.18
C GLU A 128 3.38 6.15 -10.02
N ASP A 129 3.71 5.14 -10.82
CA ASP A 129 2.73 4.44 -11.64
C ASP A 129 1.83 3.53 -10.78
N ILE A 130 2.40 2.87 -9.76
CA ILE A 130 1.65 2.05 -8.79
C ILE A 130 0.67 2.93 -8.00
N ASP A 131 1.15 4.04 -7.43
CA ASP A 131 0.31 5.00 -6.70
C ASP A 131 -0.75 5.60 -7.64
N GLY A 132 -0.39 5.87 -8.90
CA GLY A 132 -1.30 6.35 -9.94
C GLY A 132 -2.43 5.36 -10.25
N PHE A 133 -2.11 4.07 -10.37
CA PHE A 133 -3.07 3.00 -10.59
C PHE A 133 -4.05 2.86 -9.41
N PHE A 134 -3.54 2.84 -8.17
CA PHE A 134 -4.38 2.80 -6.98
C PHE A 134 -5.26 4.04 -6.83
N ALA A 135 -4.74 5.23 -7.16
CA ALA A 135 -5.54 6.45 -7.15
C ALA A 135 -6.66 6.42 -8.21
N TYR A 136 -6.39 5.87 -9.40
CA TYR A 136 -7.38 5.79 -10.48
C TYR A 136 -8.57 4.91 -10.08
N PHE A 137 -8.29 3.67 -9.69
CA PHE A 137 -9.32 2.71 -9.30
C PHE A 137 -9.89 2.94 -7.91
N ASN A 138 -9.31 3.88 -7.15
CA ASN A 138 -9.60 4.05 -5.73
C ASN A 138 -9.45 2.68 -5.06
N LEU A 139 -8.20 2.28 -4.85
CA LEU A 139 -7.83 1.07 -4.12
C LEU A 139 -6.97 1.46 -2.92
N ALA A 140 -7.24 0.87 -1.76
CA ALA A 140 -6.31 0.89 -0.65
C ALA A 140 -5.15 -0.11 -0.90
N PRO A 141 -3.95 0.10 -0.33
CA PRO A 141 -2.82 -0.81 -0.53
C PRO A 141 -3.08 -2.28 -0.11
N ASP A 142 -3.97 -2.49 0.85
CA ASP A 142 -4.39 -3.79 1.35
C ASP A 142 -5.54 -4.43 0.55
N GLU A 143 -6.20 -3.66 -0.33
CA GLU A 143 -7.18 -4.14 -1.32
C GLU A 143 -6.53 -4.77 -2.56
N THR A 144 -5.21 -4.93 -2.57
CA THR A 144 -4.55 -5.87 -3.49
C THR A 144 -4.96 -7.30 -3.13
N ASN A 145 -4.83 -8.27 -4.05
CA ASN A 145 -5.31 -9.65 -3.84
C ASN A 145 -6.84 -9.84 -3.86
N GLN A 146 -7.61 -8.89 -4.36
CA GLN A 146 -9.03 -9.09 -4.69
C GLN A 146 -9.31 -8.59 -6.11
N LEU A 147 -10.49 -8.94 -6.64
CA LEU A 147 -10.92 -8.38 -7.92
C LEU A 147 -11.05 -6.87 -7.79
N ILE A 148 -10.58 -6.16 -8.80
CA ILE A 148 -10.74 -4.72 -8.90
C ILE A 148 -12.22 -4.46 -9.17
N ASP A 149 -12.86 -3.77 -8.24
CA ASP A 149 -14.25 -3.37 -8.39
C ASP A 149 -14.34 -2.16 -9.31
N VAL A 150 -14.42 -2.42 -10.61
CA VAL A 150 -14.59 -1.39 -11.65
C VAL A 150 -15.94 -0.67 -11.51
N ALA A 151 -16.94 -1.31 -10.90
CA ALA A 151 -18.27 -0.73 -10.68
C ALA A 151 -18.36 0.14 -9.41
N GLY A 152 -17.33 0.11 -8.54
CA GLY A 152 -17.26 0.92 -7.33
C GLY A 152 -18.27 0.52 -6.23
N VAL A 153 -18.74 -0.73 -6.23
CA VAL A 153 -19.67 -1.27 -5.24
C VAL A 153 -18.97 -1.42 -3.89
N ILE A 154 -19.10 -0.41 -3.04
CA ILE A 154 -18.71 -0.47 -1.63
C ILE A 154 -19.40 -1.68 -1.00
N LYS A 155 -18.64 -2.67 -0.52
CA LYS A 155 -19.20 -3.71 0.36
C LYS A 155 -19.71 -3.02 1.63
N PRO A 156 -21.02 -3.07 1.91
CA PRO A 156 -21.55 -2.40 3.09
C PRO A 156 -21.13 -3.17 4.33
N ASP A 157 -20.15 -2.64 5.07
CA ASP A 157 -20.00 -2.98 6.47
C ASP A 157 -20.94 -2.08 7.26
N GLU A 158 -22.13 -2.63 7.52
CA GLU A 158 -23.27 -1.96 8.15
C GLU A 158 -22.91 -1.32 9.50
N LYS A 159 -21.85 -1.81 10.19
CA LYS A 159 -21.46 -1.32 11.51
C LYS A 159 -20.94 0.11 11.49
N ILE A 160 -20.30 0.53 10.40
CA ILE A 160 -19.66 1.85 10.30
C ILE A 160 -20.41 2.81 9.38
N VAL A 161 -21.28 2.30 8.51
CA VAL A 161 -22.02 3.11 7.51
C VAL A 161 -22.75 4.30 8.14
N GLN A 162 -23.41 4.12 9.29
CA GLN A 162 -24.10 5.23 9.94
C GLN A 162 -23.11 6.30 10.46
N LEU A 163 -21.96 5.89 10.97
CA LEU A 163 -20.92 6.82 11.43
C LEU A 163 -20.33 7.62 10.26
N PHE A 164 -20.13 6.98 9.12
CA PHE A 164 -19.72 7.67 7.90
C PHE A 164 -20.75 8.71 7.48
N ARG A 165 -22.04 8.37 7.42
CA ARG A 165 -23.10 9.35 7.11
C ARG A 165 -23.11 10.52 8.09
N ASP A 166 -22.98 10.23 9.39
CA ASP A 166 -22.97 11.25 10.44
C ASP A 166 -21.74 12.16 10.34
N PHE A 167 -20.59 11.64 9.90
CA PHE A 167 -19.39 12.44 9.66
C PHE A 167 -19.53 13.28 8.40
N VAL A 168 -19.87 12.64 7.28
CA VAL A 168 -20.02 13.25 5.95
C VAL A 168 -21.07 14.38 5.95
N SER A 169 -22.15 14.25 6.75
CA SER A 169 -23.18 15.30 6.84
C SER A 169 -22.68 16.62 7.44
N ARG A 170 -21.58 16.62 8.20
CA ARG A 170 -21.04 17.81 8.89
C ARG A 170 -20.25 18.77 7.98
N PHE A 171 -19.92 18.36 6.76
CA PHE A 171 -19.01 19.08 5.88
C PHE A 171 -19.74 19.67 4.66
N ASP A 172 -19.71 21.00 4.52
CA ASP A 172 -20.20 21.69 3.31
C ASP A 172 -19.10 21.90 2.26
N LYS A 173 -17.84 21.66 2.63
CA LYS A 173 -16.67 21.66 1.74
C LYS A 173 -15.87 20.40 1.97
N PHE A 174 -15.14 19.95 0.94
CA PHE A 174 -14.31 18.75 1.05
C PHE A 174 -13.27 18.97 2.17
N PRO A 175 -13.23 18.11 3.20
CA PRO A 175 -12.29 18.25 4.31
C PRO A 175 -10.84 18.07 3.89
N ASP A 176 -9.92 18.64 4.67
CA ASP A 176 -8.49 18.37 4.50
C ASP A 176 -8.12 16.93 4.92
N THR A 177 -6.89 16.50 4.60
CA THR A 177 -6.43 15.13 4.88
C THR A 177 -6.33 14.82 6.37
N ARG A 178 -6.11 15.82 7.23
CA ARG A 178 -6.04 15.63 8.69
C ARG A 178 -7.43 15.40 9.27
N GLN A 179 -8.42 16.16 8.80
CA GLN A 179 -9.83 15.96 9.17
C GLN A 179 -10.36 14.61 8.69
N MET A 180 -10.00 14.18 7.47
CA MET A 180 -10.36 12.86 6.95
C MET A 180 -9.76 11.73 7.77
N ALA A 181 -8.46 11.80 8.07
CA ALA A 181 -7.78 10.81 8.89
C ALA A 181 -8.41 10.74 10.30
N LEU A 182 -8.66 11.88 10.95
CA LEU A 182 -9.34 11.94 12.25
C LEU A 182 -10.73 11.29 12.19
N GLY A 183 -11.55 11.66 11.20
CA GLY A 183 -12.88 11.11 11.02
C GLY A 183 -12.88 9.60 10.84
N ALA A 184 -11.94 9.08 10.07
CA ALA A 184 -11.76 7.65 9.87
C ALA A 184 -11.45 6.92 11.17
N ARG A 185 -10.49 7.44 11.94
CA ARG A 185 -10.10 6.88 13.25
C ARG A 185 -11.27 6.88 14.22
N GLU A 186 -11.99 7.99 14.34
CA GLU A 186 -13.16 8.08 15.21
C GLU A 186 -14.26 7.10 14.81
N CYS A 187 -14.57 7.01 13.51
CA CYS A 187 -15.57 6.09 12.99
C CYS A 187 -15.17 4.63 13.26
N TYR A 188 -13.93 4.25 12.95
CA TYR A 188 -13.43 2.90 13.18
C TYR A 188 -13.44 2.55 14.67
N ASN A 189 -12.81 3.40 15.50
CA ASN A 189 -12.66 3.15 16.92
C ASN A 189 -14.02 3.02 17.61
N LYS A 190 -15.01 3.84 17.21
CA LYS A 190 -16.37 3.77 17.74
C LYS A 190 -17.13 2.54 17.25
N ALA A 191 -17.06 2.20 15.95
CA ALA A 191 -17.74 1.03 15.40
C ALA A 191 -17.24 -0.28 16.01
N TYR A 192 -15.93 -0.37 16.22
CA TYR A 192 -15.25 -1.59 16.67
C TYR A 192 -14.84 -1.57 18.15
N LYS A 193 -15.21 -0.51 18.88
CA LYS A 193 -14.92 -0.32 20.32
C LYS A 193 -13.43 -0.48 20.65
N ILE A 194 -12.58 0.13 19.83
CA ILE A 194 -11.13 0.10 20.01
C ILE A 194 -10.78 0.97 21.22
N GLY A 195 -10.17 0.36 22.24
CA GLY A 195 -9.72 1.05 23.45
C GLY A 195 -8.24 1.43 23.42
N GLU A 196 -7.84 2.35 24.29
CA GLU A 196 -6.48 2.90 24.39
C GLU A 196 -5.37 1.84 24.46
N ASN A 197 -5.62 0.71 25.13
CA ASN A 197 -4.62 -0.35 25.25
C ASN A 197 -4.27 -1.00 23.90
N VAL A 198 -5.22 -1.05 22.96
CA VAL A 198 -5.02 -1.69 21.65
C VAL A 198 -3.97 -0.93 20.83
N PHE A 199 -3.91 0.39 20.95
CA PHE A 199 -2.89 1.21 20.28
C PHE A 199 -1.46 0.88 20.72
N LYS A 200 -1.30 0.32 21.93
CA LYS A 200 -0.01 -0.06 22.50
C LYS A 200 0.34 -1.51 22.25
N THR A 201 -0.66 -2.40 22.17
CA THR A 201 -0.44 -3.84 22.01
C THR A 201 -0.56 -4.34 20.58
N ASN A 202 -1.31 -3.63 19.72
CA ASN A 202 -1.54 -4.01 18.33
C ASN A 202 -1.59 -2.79 17.38
N PRO A 203 -0.56 -1.94 17.36
CA PRO A 203 -0.52 -0.75 16.51
C PRO A 203 -0.53 -1.11 15.01
N ASP A 204 0.08 -2.22 14.61
CA ASP A 204 0.13 -2.70 13.22
C ASP A 204 -1.26 -2.91 12.62
N ASP A 205 -2.13 -3.64 13.33
CA ASP A 205 -3.50 -3.86 12.84
C ASP A 205 -4.34 -2.59 12.89
N VAL A 206 -4.18 -1.76 13.93
CA VAL A 206 -4.91 -0.50 14.04
C VAL A 206 -4.60 0.39 12.84
N LEU A 207 -3.32 0.53 12.47
CA LEU A 207 -2.88 1.34 11.34
C LEU A 207 -3.57 0.89 10.05
N LEU A 208 -3.51 -0.41 9.74
CA LEU A 208 -4.09 -0.97 8.52
C LEU A 208 -5.60 -0.71 8.45
N ASN A 209 -6.31 -0.92 9.55
CA ASN A 209 -7.74 -0.69 9.62
C ASN A 209 -8.11 0.80 9.51
N TRP A 210 -7.30 1.70 10.07
CA TRP A 210 -7.52 3.15 9.92
C TRP A 210 -7.32 3.62 8.49
N VAL A 211 -6.30 3.11 7.79
CA VAL A 211 -6.05 3.39 6.37
C VAL A 211 -7.22 2.89 5.50
N ASP A 212 -7.68 1.64 5.68
CA ASP A 212 -8.88 1.12 4.99
C ASP A 212 -10.14 1.95 5.30
N THR A 213 -10.33 2.31 6.57
CA THR A 213 -11.50 3.08 6.98
C THR A 213 -11.49 4.47 6.35
N GLU A 214 -10.35 5.15 6.30
CA GLU A 214 -10.24 6.47 5.66
C GLU A 214 -10.53 6.37 4.17
N PHE A 215 -10.01 5.33 3.54
CA PHE A 215 -10.24 5.06 2.14
C PHE A 215 -11.75 4.92 1.83
N ARG A 216 -12.49 4.17 2.65
CA ARG A 216 -13.94 4.00 2.53
C ARG A 216 -14.73 5.26 2.89
N LEU A 217 -14.33 5.98 3.94
CA LEU A 217 -14.93 7.25 4.33
C LEU A 217 -14.77 8.30 3.21
N PHE A 218 -13.61 8.32 2.57
CA PHE A 218 -13.34 9.20 1.44
C PHE A 218 -14.26 8.91 0.25
N LYS A 219 -14.54 7.63 -0.06
CA LYS A 219 -15.54 7.27 -1.09
C LYS A 219 -16.91 7.90 -0.78
N CYS A 220 -17.41 7.77 0.45
CA CYS A 220 -18.67 8.40 0.85
C CYS A 220 -18.63 9.94 0.75
N MET A 221 -17.48 10.54 1.04
CA MET A 221 -17.28 11.98 0.90
C MET A 221 -17.28 12.42 -0.57
N GLU A 222 -16.60 11.68 -1.46
CA GLU A 222 -16.61 11.91 -2.91
C GLU A 222 -18.03 11.81 -3.47
N GLU A 223 -18.79 10.79 -3.09
CA GLU A 223 -20.19 10.62 -3.51
C GLU A 223 -21.04 11.85 -3.14
N LYS A 224 -20.91 12.37 -1.91
CA LYS A 224 -21.62 13.59 -1.51
C LYS A 224 -21.21 14.80 -2.35
N PHE A 225 -19.91 15.06 -2.48
CA PHE A 225 -19.41 16.30 -3.06
C PHE A 225 -19.50 16.35 -4.58
N TYR A 226 -19.48 15.21 -5.24
CA TYR A 226 -19.58 15.12 -6.70
C TYR A 226 -20.95 14.67 -7.17
N ALA A 227 -21.92 14.39 -6.28
CA ALA A 227 -23.29 14.01 -6.65
C ALA A 227 -23.90 15.00 -7.65
N ASP A 228 -23.81 16.30 -7.37
CA ASP A 228 -24.35 17.33 -8.26
C ASP A 228 -23.58 17.37 -9.60
N MET A 229 -22.26 17.21 -9.57
CA MET A 229 -21.42 17.20 -10.77
C MET A 229 -21.69 16.01 -11.68
N ILE A 230 -22.05 14.85 -11.11
CA ILE A 230 -22.34 13.63 -11.87
C ILE A 230 -23.77 13.65 -12.42
N THR A 231 -24.67 14.44 -11.82
CA THR A 231 -26.09 14.53 -12.22
C THR A 231 -26.42 15.69 -13.16
N HIS A 232 -25.54 16.68 -13.28
CA HIS A 232 -25.71 17.84 -14.15
C HIS A 232 -24.69 17.85 -15.31
N SER A 233 -25.07 18.47 -16.42
CA SER A 233 -24.16 18.66 -17.56
C SER A 233 -23.09 19.71 -17.26
N PHE A 234 -21.88 19.48 -17.74
CA PHE A 234 -20.80 20.48 -17.71
C PHE A 234 -21.02 21.53 -18.80
N ASP A 235 -20.70 22.79 -18.49
CA ASP A 235 -20.83 23.92 -19.43
C ASP A 235 -19.85 23.84 -20.61
N SER A 236 -18.72 23.15 -20.43
CA SER A 236 -17.71 22.96 -21.46
C SER A 236 -16.90 21.68 -21.24
N ILE A 237 -16.25 21.21 -22.31
CA ILE A 237 -15.27 20.12 -22.25
C ILE A 237 -14.12 20.47 -21.32
N ASP A 238 -13.64 21.71 -21.34
CA ASP A 238 -12.52 22.15 -20.49
C ASP A 238 -12.90 22.09 -19.00
N THR A 239 -14.10 22.53 -18.64
CA THR A 239 -14.61 22.43 -17.26
C THR A 239 -14.68 20.98 -16.79
N PHE A 240 -15.15 20.08 -17.65
CA PHE A 240 -15.17 18.64 -17.37
C PHE A 240 -13.77 18.08 -17.13
N ILE A 241 -12.82 18.35 -18.04
CA ILE A 241 -11.43 17.86 -17.94
C ILE A 241 -10.75 18.40 -16.69
N GLN A 242 -10.92 19.69 -16.40
CA GLN A 242 -10.36 20.30 -15.19
C GLN A 242 -10.88 19.62 -13.93
N THR A 243 -12.20 19.40 -13.85
CA THR A 243 -12.84 18.75 -12.70
C THR A 243 -12.34 17.32 -12.51
N ALA A 244 -12.25 16.54 -13.59
CA ALA A 244 -11.73 15.17 -13.56
C ALA A 244 -10.27 15.12 -13.04
N ASN A 245 -9.43 16.05 -13.50
CA ASN A 245 -8.05 16.16 -13.02
C ASN A 245 -7.97 16.56 -11.55
N GLU A 246 -8.83 17.46 -11.07
CA GLU A 246 -8.91 17.82 -9.66
C GLU A 246 -9.28 16.61 -8.78
N VAL A 247 -10.25 15.79 -9.21
CA VAL A 247 -10.63 14.56 -8.50
C VAL A 247 -9.45 13.58 -8.44
N LEU A 248 -8.79 13.30 -9.58
CA LEU A 248 -7.64 12.39 -9.64
C LEU A 248 -6.46 12.88 -8.78
N ASN A 249 -6.13 14.17 -8.84
CA ASN A 249 -5.07 14.74 -8.03
C ASN A 249 -5.38 14.69 -6.53
N ARG A 250 -6.65 14.85 -6.14
CA ARG A 250 -7.08 14.69 -4.74
C ARG A 250 -6.88 13.25 -4.26
N ARG A 251 -7.23 12.25 -5.08
CA ARG A 251 -7.00 10.82 -4.75
C ARG A 251 -5.50 10.51 -4.60
N LYS A 252 -4.65 11.03 -5.49
CA LYS A 252 -3.18 10.86 -5.42
C LYS A 252 -2.59 11.50 -4.16
N SER A 253 -2.96 12.76 -3.86
CA SER A 253 -2.43 13.50 -2.70
C SER A 253 -2.83 12.88 -1.35
N ARG A 254 -4.05 12.31 -1.28
CA ARG A 254 -4.58 11.67 -0.07
C ARG A 254 -3.66 10.56 0.45
N ALA A 255 -3.24 9.63 -0.40
CA ALA A 255 -2.61 8.37 0.02
C ALA A 255 -1.33 8.59 0.85
N GLY A 256 -0.44 9.50 0.40
CA GLY A 256 0.80 9.80 1.11
C GLY A 256 0.55 10.47 2.47
N LYS A 257 -0.27 11.53 2.51
CA LYS A 257 -0.54 12.27 3.75
C LYS A 257 -1.35 11.48 4.78
N SER A 258 -2.26 10.64 4.31
CA SER A 258 -3.04 9.72 5.15
C SER A 258 -2.13 8.86 6.03
N LEU A 259 -1.09 8.26 5.44
CA LEU A 259 -0.17 7.39 6.17
C LEU A 259 0.60 8.15 7.27
N GLU A 260 1.10 9.34 6.95
CA GLU A 260 1.76 10.22 7.93
C GLU A 260 0.81 10.56 9.10
N HIS A 261 -0.43 10.95 8.81
CA HIS A 261 -1.40 11.31 9.87
C HIS A 261 -1.73 10.13 10.78
N HIS A 262 -1.88 8.92 10.26
CA HIS A 262 -2.19 7.76 11.11
C HIS A 262 -0.99 7.31 11.94
N LEU A 263 0.23 7.37 11.39
CA LEU A 263 1.45 7.09 12.16
C LEU A 263 1.64 8.09 13.30
N SER A 264 1.43 9.39 13.04
CA SER A 264 1.50 10.44 14.06
C SER A 264 0.57 10.13 15.24
N ASP A 265 -0.70 9.81 14.98
CA ASP A 265 -1.66 9.47 16.03
C ASP A 265 -1.27 8.20 16.81
N ILE A 266 -0.74 7.16 16.13
CA ILE A 266 -0.24 5.97 16.82
C ILE A 266 0.93 6.32 17.76
N PHE A 267 1.85 7.17 17.32
CA PHE A 267 2.98 7.63 18.13
C PHE A 267 2.50 8.44 19.34
N VAL A 268 1.49 9.30 19.18
CA VAL A 268 0.85 10.04 20.27
C VAL A 268 0.21 9.10 21.30
N HIS A 269 -0.60 8.12 20.87
CA HIS A 269 -1.20 7.13 21.79
C HIS A 269 -0.14 6.26 22.51
N ASN A 270 1.04 6.14 21.89
CA ASN A 270 2.19 5.48 22.48
C ASN A 270 3.09 6.40 23.32
N ALA A 271 2.72 7.68 23.49
CA ALA A 271 3.47 8.67 24.25
C ALA A 271 4.93 8.83 23.81
N LEU A 272 5.20 8.68 22.50
CA LEU A 272 6.50 9.00 21.94
C LEU A 272 6.68 10.52 21.89
N VAL A 273 7.88 11.00 22.18
CA VAL A 273 8.26 12.39 21.90
C VAL A 273 8.78 12.46 20.46
N PHE A 274 8.13 13.24 19.60
CA PHE A 274 8.54 13.38 18.20
C PHE A 274 8.13 14.74 17.64
N GLU A 275 8.74 15.12 16.52
CA GLU A 275 8.37 16.29 15.72
C GLU A 275 8.18 15.87 14.26
N GLU A 276 7.01 16.21 13.69
CA GLU A 276 6.73 16.04 12.26
C GLU A 276 7.47 17.13 11.46
N GLN A 277 8.06 16.77 10.30
CA GLN A 277 8.61 17.74 9.34
C GLN A 277 9.63 18.73 9.93
N ALA A 278 10.39 18.28 10.94
CA ALA A 278 11.40 19.07 11.60
C ALA A 278 12.52 19.48 10.64
N VAL A 279 12.96 20.74 10.69
CA VAL A 279 14.00 21.25 9.79
C VAL A 279 15.38 20.72 10.20
N THR A 280 16.02 20.01 9.28
CA THR A 280 17.40 19.48 9.36
C THR A 280 18.33 20.28 8.44
N GLU A 281 19.46 19.70 8.01
CA GLU A 281 20.39 20.34 7.08
C GLU A 281 19.73 20.69 5.74
N ASP A 282 20.18 21.78 5.12
CA ASP A 282 19.72 22.24 3.80
C ASP A 282 18.19 22.44 3.66
N ASN A 283 17.51 22.77 4.75
CA ASN A 283 16.05 22.89 4.83
C ASN A 283 15.29 21.59 4.49
N LYS A 284 15.95 20.44 4.60
CA LYS A 284 15.29 19.14 4.48
C LYS A 284 14.37 18.93 5.69
N LYS A 285 13.37 18.07 5.47
CA LYS A 285 12.29 17.81 6.42
C LYS A 285 11.93 16.33 6.37
N PRO A 286 12.59 15.49 7.17
CA PRO A 286 12.14 14.11 7.35
C PRO A 286 10.70 14.09 7.87
N ASP A 287 9.96 13.04 7.54
CA ASP A 287 8.55 12.91 7.94
C ASP A 287 8.40 12.93 9.46
N PHE A 288 9.23 12.13 10.16
CA PHE A 288 9.29 12.12 11.62
C PHE A 288 10.73 12.16 12.13
N LEU A 289 10.93 12.97 13.17
CA LEU A 289 12.18 13.08 13.91
C LEU A 289 11.93 12.84 15.40
N PHE A 290 12.71 11.94 15.99
CA PHE A 290 12.65 11.61 17.42
C PHE A 290 13.98 11.99 18.11
N PRO A 291 13.94 12.73 19.23
CA PRO A 291 12.74 13.22 19.89
C PRO A 291 12.16 14.52 19.29
N ASN A 292 13.00 15.40 18.71
CA ASN A 292 12.54 16.65 18.08
C ASN A 292 13.71 17.39 17.39
N GLY A 293 13.38 18.45 16.64
CA GLY A 293 14.33 19.30 15.93
C GLY A 293 15.28 20.08 16.85
N LYS A 294 14.86 20.40 18.08
CA LYS A 294 15.72 21.05 19.08
C LYS A 294 16.89 20.14 19.49
N CYS A 295 16.61 18.86 19.76
CA CYS A 295 17.63 17.86 20.05
C CYS A 295 18.53 17.61 18.83
N TYR A 296 17.94 17.55 17.63
CA TYR A 296 18.70 17.40 16.38
C TYR A 296 19.62 18.58 16.05
N ARG A 297 19.30 19.81 16.44
CA ARG A 297 20.21 20.94 16.25
C ARG A 297 21.22 21.10 17.40
N ASN A 298 21.02 20.40 18.51
CA ASN A 298 21.94 20.43 19.64
C ASN A 298 23.12 19.46 19.42
N ILE A 299 24.31 20.01 19.17
CA ILE A 299 25.54 19.21 18.96
C ILE A 299 25.92 18.39 20.20
N GLN A 300 25.52 18.83 21.41
CA GLN A 300 25.74 18.09 22.64
C GLN A 300 24.77 16.92 22.83
N PHE A 301 23.67 16.87 22.06
CA PHE A 301 22.76 15.73 22.09
C PHE A 301 23.42 14.56 21.34
N PRO A 302 23.45 13.34 21.92
CA PRO A 302 24.08 12.19 21.27
C PRO A 302 23.40 11.82 19.95
N ALA A 303 24.16 11.77 18.87
CA ALA A 303 23.64 11.42 17.55
C ALA A 303 23.03 10.00 17.52
N GLY A 304 23.56 9.07 18.32
CA GLY A 304 23.05 7.71 18.44
C GLY A 304 21.65 7.60 19.04
N ASP A 305 21.15 8.66 19.70
CA ASP A 305 19.80 8.72 20.28
C ASP A 305 18.80 9.46 19.38
N LEU A 306 19.26 10.03 18.26
CA LEU A 306 18.39 10.60 17.24
C LEU A 306 17.85 9.47 16.35
N ILE A 307 16.57 9.58 15.98
CA ILE A 307 15.92 8.63 15.09
C ILE A 307 15.16 9.42 14.04
N VAL A 308 15.27 9.01 12.78
CA VAL A 308 14.48 9.54 11.67
C VAL A 308 13.69 8.40 11.05
N LEU A 309 12.41 8.65 10.81
CA LEU A 309 11.51 7.74 10.11
C LEU A 309 10.89 8.48 8.92
N GLY A 310 11.19 8.01 7.71
CA GLY A 310 10.42 8.36 6.51
C GLY A 310 9.16 7.48 6.41
N ALA A 311 8.09 7.98 5.82
CA ALA A 311 6.85 7.23 5.59
C ALA A 311 6.48 7.25 4.11
N LYS A 312 6.36 6.07 3.49
CA LYS A 312 6.01 5.94 2.07
C LYS A 312 5.04 4.79 1.86
N THR A 313 3.92 5.03 1.17
CA THR A 313 2.95 3.96 0.81
C THR A 313 3.62 2.88 -0.03
N THR A 314 4.37 3.29 -1.05
CA THR A 314 5.24 2.50 -1.93
C THR A 314 6.64 3.13 -1.92
N CYS A 315 7.70 2.32 -1.93
CA CYS A 315 9.06 2.79 -1.69
C CYS A 315 10.17 2.19 -2.57
N LYS A 316 9.81 1.44 -3.62
CA LYS A 316 10.75 0.63 -4.40
C LYS A 316 11.88 1.46 -5.02
N ASP A 317 11.57 2.57 -5.67
CA ASP A 317 12.54 3.47 -6.29
C ASP A 317 12.73 4.79 -5.51
N ARG A 318 11.87 5.09 -4.53
CA ARG A 318 11.92 6.35 -3.76
C ARG A 318 12.57 6.25 -2.38
N TRP A 319 12.95 5.06 -1.90
CA TRP A 319 13.57 4.91 -0.57
C TRP A 319 14.86 5.71 -0.38
N ARG A 320 15.63 5.93 -1.45
CA ARG A 320 16.91 6.67 -1.39
C ARG A 320 16.74 8.12 -0.93
N GLN A 321 15.56 8.71 -1.12
CA GLN A 321 15.26 10.08 -0.70
C GLN A 321 15.48 10.24 0.82
N VAL A 322 15.07 9.24 1.60
CA VAL A 322 15.16 9.22 3.07
C VAL A 322 16.60 9.26 3.57
N LEU A 323 17.56 8.71 2.82
CA LEU A 323 18.97 8.64 3.24
C LEU A 323 19.59 10.03 3.42
N THR A 324 19.09 11.01 2.67
CA THR A 324 19.68 12.34 2.59
C THR A 324 19.03 13.34 3.54
N GLU A 325 17.96 12.98 4.23
CA GLU A 325 17.12 13.91 5.01
C GLU A 325 17.70 14.31 6.36
N ALA A 326 18.69 13.58 6.89
CA ALA A 326 19.29 13.85 8.19
C ALA A 326 20.73 13.31 8.28
N ASP A 327 21.70 14.22 8.18
CA ASP A 327 23.13 13.87 8.15
C ASP A 327 23.65 13.38 9.51
N ARG A 328 23.09 13.87 10.62
CA ARG A 328 23.51 13.45 11.97
C ARG A 328 23.07 12.03 12.34
N VAL A 329 22.08 11.47 11.63
CA VAL A 329 21.46 10.20 11.99
C VAL A 329 22.05 9.11 11.10
N ASP A 330 22.87 8.23 11.66
CA ASP A 330 23.56 7.21 10.87
C ASP A 330 22.63 6.10 10.35
N VAL A 331 21.75 5.59 11.22
CA VAL A 331 20.76 4.55 10.90
C VAL A 331 19.41 5.21 10.71
N LYS A 332 18.86 5.09 9.50
CA LYS A 332 17.53 5.64 9.17
C LYS A 332 16.48 4.53 9.22
N PHE A 333 15.23 4.93 9.45
CA PHE A 333 14.08 4.04 9.34
C PHE A 333 13.16 4.50 8.20
N LEU A 334 12.51 3.54 7.56
CA LEU A 334 11.49 3.81 6.54
C LEU A 334 10.28 2.93 6.79
N PHE A 335 9.14 3.56 7.09
CA PHE A 335 7.86 2.89 7.16
C PHE A 335 7.26 2.70 5.76
N THR A 336 6.79 1.50 5.43
CA THR A 336 6.03 1.26 4.19
C THR A 336 4.88 0.26 4.32
N LEU A 337 3.86 0.45 3.47
CA LEU A 337 2.75 -0.51 3.28
C LEU A 337 2.99 -1.46 2.10
N GLN A 338 4.11 -1.31 1.38
CA GLN A 338 4.41 -2.15 0.22
C GLN A 338 4.67 -3.61 0.62
N GLN A 339 4.06 -4.53 -0.12
CA GLN A 339 4.18 -5.97 0.12
C GLN A 339 5.28 -6.56 -0.74
N GLY A 340 6.49 -6.59 -0.19
CA GLY A 340 7.66 -7.20 -0.81
C GLY A 340 8.55 -6.20 -1.55
N ILE A 341 9.86 -6.43 -1.45
CA ILE A 341 10.95 -5.69 -2.10
C ILE A 341 11.99 -6.74 -2.52
N SER A 342 12.70 -6.52 -3.62
CA SER A 342 13.68 -7.50 -4.11
C SER A 342 14.83 -7.70 -3.14
N LYS A 343 15.47 -8.89 -3.18
CA LYS A 343 16.67 -9.18 -2.37
C LYS A 343 17.79 -8.16 -2.63
N ASN A 344 18.00 -7.81 -3.89
CA ASN A 344 19.03 -6.84 -4.28
C ASN A 344 18.75 -5.47 -3.66
N GLN A 345 17.50 -4.99 -3.71
CA GLN A 345 17.13 -3.72 -3.11
C GLN A 345 17.22 -3.73 -1.58
N LEU A 346 16.80 -4.83 -0.93
CA LEU A 346 16.96 -4.98 0.52
C LEU A 346 18.43 -4.97 0.94
N LYS A 347 19.30 -5.62 0.15
CA LYS A 347 20.75 -5.55 0.34
C LYS A 347 21.25 -4.11 0.26
N GLU A 348 20.83 -3.36 -0.76
CA GLU A 348 21.23 -1.95 -0.90
C GLU A 348 20.74 -1.08 0.26
N MET A 349 19.51 -1.32 0.75
CA MET A 349 18.97 -0.64 1.93
C MET A 349 19.80 -0.95 3.17
N HIS A 350 20.11 -2.23 3.42
CA HIS A 350 20.96 -2.67 4.52
C HIS A 350 22.36 -2.05 4.44
N ASP A 351 23.01 -2.11 3.28
CA ASP A 351 24.33 -1.51 3.04
C ASP A 351 24.32 0.02 3.24
N SER A 352 23.17 0.66 3.01
CA SER A 352 22.95 2.09 3.26
C SER A 352 22.52 2.42 4.69
N ARG A 353 22.47 1.43 5.60
CA ARG A 353 22.01 1.55 6.99
C ARG A 353 20.57 2.06 7.11
N LEU A 354 19.70 1.65 6.17
CA LEU A 354 18.26 1.88 6.22
C LEU A 354 17.55 0.63 6.72
N THR A 355 16.78 0.76 7.81
CA THR A 355 15.95 -0.31 8.36
C THR A 355 14.48 -0.11 7.97
N LEU A 356 13.85 -1.13 7.40
CA LEU A 356 12.42 -1.07 7.09
C LEU A 356 11.57 -1.28 8.33
N VAL A 357 10.47 -0.52 8.40
CA VAL A 357 9.36 -0.72 9.31
C VAL A 357 8.13 -1.06 8.49
N VAL A 358 7.54 -2.23 8.73
CA VAL A 358 6.46 -2.78 7.88
C VAL A 358 5.42 -3.41 8.78
N PRO A 359 4.11 -3.26 8.53
CA PRO A 359 3.09 -3.98 9.29
C PRO A 359 3.40 -5.48 9.40
N GLN A 360 3.31 -6.05 10.61
CA GLN A 360 3.68 -7.45 10.88
C GLN A 360 3.10 -8.45 9.86
N LYS A 361 1.85 -8.24 9.42
CA LYS A 361 1.17 -9.08 8.42
C LYS A 361 1.89 -9.13 7.07
N TYR A 362 2.60 -8.08 6.70
CA TYR A 362 3.27 -7.95 5.40
C TYR A 362 4.72 -8.45 5.41
N ILE A 363 5.36 -8.63 6.57
CA ILE A 363 6.76 -9.11 6.63
C ILE A 363 6.93 -10.44 5.89
N SER A 364 5.93 -11.33 5.96
CA SER A 364 5.96 -12.62 5.25
C SER A 364 6.03 -12.52 3.71
N SER A 365 5.73 -11.35 3.14
CA SER A 365 5.85 -11.08 1.69
C SER A 365 7.28 -10.77 1.24
N PHE A 366 8.18 -10.47 2.18
CA PHE A 366 9.59 -10.17 1.92
C PHE A 366 10.43 -11.46 1.81
N PRO A 367 11.58 -11.43 1.14
CA PRO A 367 12.50 -12.56 1.10
C PRO A 367 12.91 -13.03 2.49
N ARG A 368 12.85 -14.35 2.74
CA ARG A 368 13.08 -14.97 4.07
C ARG A 368 14.36 -14.51 4.74
N ASP A 369 15.44 -14.38 3.98
CA ASP A 369 16.77 -14.03 4.47
C ASP A 369 16.83 -12.63 5.12
N TYR A 370 15.86 -11.76 4.82
CA TYR A 370 15.77 -10.38 5.35
C TYR A 370 14.63 -10.17 6.35
N GLN A 371 13.75 -11.15 6.56
CA GLN A 371 12.55 -10.95 7.40
C GLN A 371 12.90 -10.58 8.84
N ASP A 372 14.00 -11.12 9.39
CA ASP A 372 14.45 -10.85 10.76
C ASP A 372 15.07 -9.45 10.93
N GLU A 373 15.49 -8.81 9.84
CA GLU A 373 16.05 -7.45 9.84
C GLU A 373 14.95 -6.36 9.76
N ILE A 374 13.76 -6.73 9.29
CA ILE A 374 12.60 -5.84 9.17
C ILE A 374 11.93 -5.71 10.53
N LYS A 375 11.60 -4.49 10.93
CA LYS A 375 10.82 -4.24 12.15
C LYS A 375 9.34 -4.13 11.82
N ASP A 376 8.51 -4.61 12.73
CA ASP A 376 7.10 -4.24 12.75
C ASP A 376 6.89 -2.88 13.43
N LEU A 377 5.68 -2.31 13.32
CA LEU A 377 5.40 -0.99 13.88
C LEU A 377 5.52 -1.02 15.41
N LEU A 378 5.03 -2.08 16.05
CA LEU A 378 5.18 -2.28 17.49
C LEU A 378 6.66 -2.31 17.92
N GLY A 379 7.49 -3.10 17.25
CA GLY A 379 8.92 -3.21 17.52
C GLY A 379 9.66 -1.89 17.32
N PHE A 380 9.29 -1.11 16.30
CA PHE A 380 9.80 0.25 16.13
C PHE A 380 9.43 1.15 17.32
N ILE A 381 8.14 1.16 17.72
CA ILE A 381 7.65 1.97 18.85
C ILE A 381 8.37 1.61 20.15
N LEU A 382 8.55 0.32 20.43
CA LEU A 382 9.25 -0.14 21.64
C LEU A 382 10.71 0.30 21.66
N MET A 383 11.41 0.22 20.53
CA MET A 383 12.79 0.69 20.39
C MET A 383 12.90 2.21 20.61
N VAL A 384 11.97 3.01 20.07
CA VAL A 384 11.94 4.46 20.32
C VAL A 384 11.70 4.75 21.80
N LYS A 385 10.75 4.06 22.44
CA LYS A 385 10.46 4.23 23.88
C LYS A 385 11.68 3.94 24.74
N GLU A 386 12.33 2.81 24.50
CA GLU A 386 13.53 2.41 25.23
C GLU A 386 14.60 3.50 25.15
N LYS A 387 14.86 4.05 23.94
CA LYS A 387 15.81 5.16 23.79
C LYS A 387 15.37 6.41 24.57
N GLN A 388 14.10 6.76 24.53
CA GLN A 388 13.58 7.96 25.20
C GLN A 388 13.58 7.84 26.73
N GLU A 389 13.41 6.64 27.29
CA GLU A 389 13.46 6.40 28.73
C GLU A 389 14.87 6.62 29.31
N HIS A 390 15.92 6.32 28.53
CA HIS A 390 17.30 6.53 28.93
C HIS A 390 17.78 7.98 28.77
N LEU A 391 17.01 8.82 28.06
CA LEU A 391 17.39 10.21 27.82
C LEU A 391 17.18 11.08 29.07
N PRO A 392 18.15 11.95 29.41
CA PRO A 392 17.97 12.94 30.47
C PRO A 392 16.75 13.84 30.22
N LYS A 393 15.88 13.97 31.24
CA LYS A 393 14.61 14.71 31.14
C LYS A 393 14.74 16.15 30.64
N HIS A 394 15.89 16.79 30.85
CA HIS A 394 16.13 18.17 30.43
C HIS A 394 16.14 18.36 28.90
N TYR A 395 16.32 17.29 28.12
CA TYR A 395 16.22 17.37 26.66
C TYR A 395 14.78 17.47 26.16
N PHE A 396 13.79 17.08 26.97
CA PHE A 396 12.37 17.14 26.64
C PHE A 396 11.67 18.42 27.13
N LEU A 397 12.40 19.32 27.80
CA LEU A 397 11.90 20.60 28.33
C LEU A 397 11.99 21.75 27.32
#